data_AF-A0A371IZW8-F1
#
_entry.id   AF-A0A371IZW8-F1
#
_cell.length_a   1.000
_cell.length_b   1.000
_cell.length_c   1.000
_cell.angle_alpha   90.00
_cell.angle_beta   90.00
_cell.angle_gamma   90.00
#
_symmetry.space_group_name_H-M   'P 1'
#
loop_
_entity.id
_entity.type
_entity.pdbx_description
1 polymer ?
#
loop_
_entity_poly.entity_id
_entity_poly.type
_entity_poly.pdbx_seq_one_letter_code
_entity_poly.pdbx_strand_id
1 'polypeptide(L)'
;MIKLTIPGRPISKSNFKLHNVHGQAWMPSTGKHSKYLAYENMIAGYINQQYQGDTLEEDLITILKLYFPNKRMGDLHNYPKSICDGIEKSGIIKNDKQLKPVLLFDFIDKDNPRVEVELYPISKYNVDYNITLKE
;
A
#
# COMPACT_ATOMS: atom_id res chain seq x y z
N MET A 1 -15.83 -6.57 -5.01
CA MET A 1 -14.54 -5.98 -5.37
C MET A 1 -14.57 -4.49 -5.04
N ILE A 2 -13.53 -4.00 -4.36
CA ILE A 2 -13.36 -2.58 -4.05
C ILE A 2 -12.14 -2.08 -4.84
N LYS A 3 -12.25 -0.91 -5.47
CA LYS A 3 -11.18 -0.26 -6.23
C LYS A 3 -10.90 1.11 -5.64
N LEU A 4 -9.65 1.39 -5.34
CA LEU A 4 -9.21 2.63 -4.69
C LEU A 4 -8.05 3.20 -5.49
N THR A 5 -8.05 4.51 -5.69
CA THR A 5 -6.96 5.22 -6.36
C THR A 5 -6.39 6.28 -5.43
N ILE A 6 -5.10 6.17 -5.13
CA ILE A 6 -4.37 7.14 -4.33
C ILE A 6 -3.49 7.94 -5.28
N PRO A 7 -3.79 9.23 -5.54
CA PRO A 7 -2.99 10.05 -6.44
C PRO A 7 -1.62 10.36 -5.83
N GLY A 8 -0.66 10.62 -6.71
CA GLY A 8 0.70 11.00 -6.34
C GLY A 8 1.70 9.86 -6.48
N ARG A 9 2.98 10.23 -6.43
CA ARG A 9 4.09 9.29 -6.57
C ARG A 9 4.06 8.25 -5.45
N PRO A 10 4.11 6.94 -5.76
CA PRO A 10 4.23 5.91 -4.72
C PRO A 10 5.49 6.15 -3.87
N ILE A 11 5.36 5.95 -2.56
CA ILE A 11 6.45 6.11 -1.59
C ILE A 11 6.71 4.77 -0.90
N SER A 12 7.93 4.25 -1.00
CA SER A 12 8.35 3.03 -0.32
C SER A 12 8.79 3.31 1.12
N LYS A 13 8.55 2.37 2.01
CA LYS A 13 9.04 2.45 3.39
C LYS A 13 10.55 2.25 3.43
N SER A 14 11.33 3.28 3.78
CA SER A 14 12.76 3.08 4.12
C SER A 14 12.88 2.56 5.55
N ASN A 15 13.92 1.77 5.84
CA ASN A 15 14.30 1.35 7.19
C ASN A 15 14.87 2.52 8.04
N PHE A 16 14.21 3.68 8.02
CA PHE A 16 14.59 4.79 8.88
C PHE A 16 13.90 4.62 10.22
N LYS A 17 14.62 4.09 11.20
CA LYS A 17 14.21 4.04 12.60
C LYS A 17 15.22 4.82 13.42
N LEU A 18 14.75 5.74 14.26
CA LEU A 18 15.59 6.34 15.28
C LEU A 18 15.58 5.42 16.50
N HIS A 19 16.70 5.33 17.20
CA HIS A 19 16.77 4.62 18.46
C HIS A 19 16.87 5.65 19.59
N ASN A 20 16.11 5.46 20.67
CA ASN A 20 16.30 6.25 21.88
C ASN A 20 17.55 5.79 22.63
N VAL A 21 17.89 6.48 23.72
CA VAL A 21 19.04 6.15 24.58
C VAL A 21 18.98 4.74 25.20
N HIS A 22 17.80 4.10 25.18
CA HIS A 22 17.56 2.74 25.65
C HIS A 22 17.48 1.72 24.50
N GLY A 23 17.85 2.11 23.27
CA GLY A 23 17.87 1.25 22.09
C GLY A 23 16.49 0.97 21.46
N GLN A 24 15.39 1.48 22.04
CA GLN A 24 14.05 1.30 21.48
C GLN A 24 13.90 2.10 20.19
N ALA A 25 13.45 1.41 19.15
CA ALA A 25 13.23 2.01 17.85
C ALA A 25 11.90 2.76 17.80
N TRP A 26 11.90 3.99 17.32
CA TRP A 26 10.71 4.82 17.13
C TRP A 26 10.74 5.59 15.81
N MET A 27 9.56 5.95 15.32
CA MET A 27 9.36 6.73 14.09
C MET A 27 9.09 8.20 14.45
N PRO A 28 9.83 9.17 13.90
CA PRO A 28 9.57 10.59 14.16
C PRO A 28 8.24 11.07 13.59
N SER A 29 7.44 11.75 14.42
CA SER A 29 6.20 12.41 13.99
C SER A 29 6.44 13.76 13.31
N THR A 30 7.64 14.33 13.44
CA THR A 30 8.03 15.64 12.87
C THR A 30 9.36 15.56 12.11
N GLY A 31 9.60 16.54 11.21
CA GLY A 31 10.83 16.65 10.43
C GLY A 31 10.87 15.78 9.17
N LYS A 32 12.06 15.66 8.53
CA LYS A 32 12.28 14.96 7.24
C LYS A 32 11.85 13.49 7.26
N HIS A 33 11.70 12.92 8.45
CA HIS A 33 11.37 11.52 8.71
C HIS A 33 9.87 11.26 8.91
N SER A 34 9.04 12.32 9.01
CA SER A 34 7.58 12.24 9.09
C SER A 34 6.90 11.88 7.76
N LYS A 35 7.67 11.74 6.67
CA LYS A 35 7.15 11.46 5.32
C LYS A 35 6.31 10.18 5.25
N TYR A 36 6.65 9.16 6.02
CA TYR A 36 5.87 7.90 6.06
C TYR A 36 4.53 8.09 6.73
N LEU A 37 4.53 8.70 7.91
CA LEU A 37 3.31 9.00 8.63
C LEU A 37 2.37 9.89 7.81
N ALA A 38 2.93 10.89 7.13
CA ALA A 38 2.17 11.75 6.22
C ALA A 38 1.59 10.97 5.03
N TYR A 39 2.36 10.05 4.45
CA TYR A 39 1.92 9.22 3.33
C TYR A 39 0.84 8.20 3.75
N GLU A 40 1.00 7.54 4.90
CA GLU A 40 -0.02 6.66 5.48
C GLU A 40 -1.33 7.41 5.75
N ASN A 41 -1.24 8.60 6.34
CA ASN A 41 -2.42 9.47 6.55
C ASN A 41 -3.07 9.89 5.24
N MET A 42 -2.26 10.19 4.22
CA MET A 42 -2.74 10.57 2.89
C MET A 42 -3.51 9.41 2.24
N ILE A 43 -2.95 8.20 2.27
CA ILE A 43 -3.63 6.99 1.79
C ILE A 43 -4.95 6.82 2.53
N ALA A 44 -4.94 6.85 3.87
CA ALA A 44 -6.13 6.69 4.68
C ALA A 44 -7.22 7.72 4.32
N GLY A 45 -6.84 8.98 4.14
CA GLY A 45 -7.76 10.04 3.71
C GLY A 45 -8.40 9.78 2.35
N TYR A 46 -7.63 9.34 1.36
CA TYR A 46 -8.17 9.03 0.03
C TYR A 46 -9.07 7.79 0.02
N ILE A 47 -8.74 6.77 0.83
CA ILE A 47 -9.58 5.59 0.99
C ILE A 47 -10.92 5.98 1.62
N ASN A 48 -10.89 6.77 2.69
CA ASN A 48 -12.08 7.24 3.40
C ASN A 48 -12.95 8.20 2.57
N GLN A 49 -12.46 8.71 1.42
CA GLN A 49 -13.29 9.45 0.47
C GLN A 49 -13.96 8.52 -0.56
N GLN A 50 -13.31 7.41 -0.91
CA GLN A 50 -13.75 6.48 -1.95
C GLN A 50 -14.59 5.32 -1.41
N TYR A 51 -14.45 5.00 -0.12
CA TYR A 51 -15.13 3.90 0.54
C TYR A 51 -15.84 4.39 1.80
N GLN A 52 -17.16 4.16 1.85
CA GLN A 52 -18.04 4.49 2.99
C GLN A 52 -18.71 3.23 3.57
N GLY A 53 -18.22 2.04 3.22
CA GLY A 53 -18.77 0.78 3.72
C GLY A 53 -18.21 0.43 5.09
N ASP A 54 -18.68 -0.70 5.62
CA ASP A 54 -18.19 -1.24 6.89
C ASP A 54 -16.74 -1.72 6.79
N THR A 55 -16.08 -1.83 7.94
CA THR A 55 -14.77 -2.49 8.04
C THR A 55 -14.87 -3.94 7.55
N LEU A 56 -13.95 -4.33 6.67
CA LEU A 56 -13.86 -5.66 6.13
C LEU A 56 -13.21 -6.59 7.16
N GLU A 57 -13.91 -7.67 7.51
CA GLU A 57 -13.48 -8.63 8.54
C GLU A 57 -12.80 -9.89 7.97
N GLU A 58 -12.97 -10.15 6.68
CA GLU A 58 -12.39 -11.31 6.00
C GLU A 58 -11.01 -11.00 5.40
N ASP A 59 -10.32 -12.05 4.95
CA ASP A 59 -9.08 -11.91 4.18
C ASP A 59 -9.40 -11.38 2.76
N LEU A 60 -8.45 -10.64 2.18
CA LEU A 60 -8.62 -9.94 0.91
C LEU A 60 -7.45 -10.25 -0.02
N ILE A 61 -7.75 -10.86 -1.17
CA ILE A 61 -6.82 -10.86 -2.30
C ILE A 61 -6.61 -9.40 -2.69
N THR A 62 -5.36 -8.98 -2.71
CA THR A 62 -4.97 -7.58 -2.86
C THR A 62 -4.11 -7.41 -4.10
N ILE A 63 -4.51 -6.52 -5.01
CA ILE A 63 -3.71 -6.14 -6.17
C ILE A 63 -3.25 -4.70 -5.99
N LEU A 64 -1.93 -4.50 -6.00
CA LEU A 64 -1.28 -3.20 -5.95
C LEU A 64 -0.65 -2.90 -7.31
N LYS A 65 -1.12 -1.84 -7.96
CA LYS A 65 -0.53 -1.32 -9.21
C LYS A 65 0.11 0.03 -8.91
N LEU A 66 1.43 0.09 -9.04
CA LEU A 66 2.23 1.28 -8.73
C LEU A 66 2.61 2.00 -10.01
N TYR A 67 2.12 3.22 -10.20
CA TYR A 67 2.42 4.03 -11.37
C TYR A 67 3.46 5.09 -11.00
N PHE A 68 4.68 4.91 -11.51
CA PHE A 68 5.82 5.79 -11.24
C PHE A 68 6.03 6.80 -12.36
N PRO A 69 6.49 8.03 -12.04
CA PRO A 69 6.75 9.03 -13.07
C PRO A 69 7.97 8.71 -13.95
N ASN A 70 8.85 7.82 -13.49
CA ASN A 70 10.06 7.37 -14.17
C ASN A 70 10.62 6.10 -13.53
N LYS A 71 11.63 5.50 -14.16
CA LYS A 71 12.31 4.29 -13.68
C LYS A 71 13.20 4.50 -12.44
N ARG A 72 13.34 5.74 -11.94
CA ARG A 72 14.10 6.02 -10.72
C ARG A 72 13.20 5.77 -9.51
N MET A 73 13.03 4.49 -9.15
CA MET A 73 12.26 4.03 -7.99
C MET A 73 13.15 3.25 -7.01
N GLY A 74 12.69 3.10 -5.77
CA GLY A 74 13.36 2.25 -4.78
C GLY A 74 13.05 0.77 -5.01
N ASP A 75 13.47 -0.07 -4.07
CA ASP A 75 13.12 -1.50 -4.07
C ASP A 75 11.60 -1.69 -3.96
N LEU A 76 11.04 -2.42 -4.94
CA LEU A 76 9.61 -2.63 -5.14
C LEU A 76 8.96 -3.29 -3.90
N HIS A 77 9.67 -4.20 -3.23
CA HIS A 77 9.16 -4.92 -2.06
C HIS A 77 8.92 -4.04 -0.83
N ASN A 78 9.44 -2.80 -0.81
CA ASN A 78 9.24 -1.87 0.29
C ASN A 78 8.01 -0.97 0.12
N TYR A 79 7.38 -0.94 -1.06
CA TYR A 79 6.16 -0.16 -1.30
C TYR A 79 4.91 -0.75 -0.65
N PRO A 80 4.66 -2.09 -0.70
CA PRO A 80 3.52 -2.67 -0.03
C PRO A 80 3.46 -2.32 1.46
N LYS A 81 4.61 -2.24 2.16
CA LYS A 81 4.65 -1.93 3.60
C LYS A 81 3.93 -0.62 3.92
N SER A 82 4.36 0.49 3.31
CA SER A 82 3.76 1.81 3.55
C SER A 82 2.33 1.93 3.01
N ILE A 83 1.99 1.20 1.94
CA ILE A 83 0.64 1.21 1.36
C ILE A 83 -0.34 0.45 2.26
N CYS A 84 0.02 -0.76 2.68
CA CYS A 84 -0.79 -1.59 3.58
C CYS A 84 -0.98 -0.93 4.94
N ASP A 85 0.05 -0.29 5.51
CA ASP A 85 -0.06 0.50 6.73
C ASP A 85 -1.11 1.62 6.57
N GLY A 86 -1.11 2.31 5.42
CA GLY A 86 -2.12 3.33 5.10
C GLY A 86 -3.54 2.77 4.92
N ILE A 87 -3.66 1.56 4.35
CA ILE A 87 -4.94 0.85 4.22
C ILE A 87 -5.47 0.48 5.61
N GLU A 88 -4.67 -0.13 6.48
CA GLU A 88 -5.08 -0.43 7.86
C GLU A 88 -5.49 0.84 8.62
N LYS A 89 -4.71 1.90 8.47
CA LYS A 89 -4.98 3.20 9.10
C LYS A 89 -6.29 3.85 8.66
N SER A 90 -6.78 3.55 7.46
CA SER A 90 -8.08 4.03 6.99
C SER A 90 -9.25 3.45 7.80
N GLY A 91 -9.06 2.27 8.40
CA GLY A 91 -10.11 1.52 9.07
C GLY A 91 -10.93 0.62 8.12
N ILE A 92 -10.62 0.59 6.82
CA ILE A 92 -11.26 -0.34 5.87
C ILE A 92 -10.97 -1.81 6.21
N ILE A 93 -9.84 -2.09 6.86
CA ILE A 93 -9.48 -3.38 7.43
C ILE A 93 -9.01 -3.17 8.89
N LYS A 94 -9.06 -4.21 9.71
CA LYS A 94 -8.53 -4.16 11.08
C LYS A 94 -7.04 -4.42 11.16
N ASN A 95 -6.51 -5.23 10.25
CA ASN A 95 -5.12 -5.64 10.30
C ASN A 95 -4.59 -5.93 8.89
N ASP A 96 -3.39 -5.44 8.57
CA ASP A 96 -2.71 -5.69 7.30
C ASP A 96 -2.52 -7.18 6.97
N LYS A 97 -2.50 -8.09 7.96
CA LYS A 97 -2.49 -9.55 7.78
C LYS A 97 -3.69 -10.10 7.00
N GLN A 98 -4.77 -9.33 6.89
CA GLN A 98 -5.92 -9.67 6.04
C GLN A 98 -5.58 -9.58 4.56
N LEU A 99 -4.59 -8.78 4.17
CA LEU A 99 -4.20 -8.54 2.78
C LEU A 99 -3.33 -9.71 2.29
N LYS A 100 -3.97 -10.77 1.81
CA LYS A 100 -3.28 -11.94 1.25
C LYS A 100 -4.15 -12.70 0.24
N PRO A 101 -3.55 -13.18 -0.86
CA PRO A 101 -2.23 -12.81 -1.37
C PRO A 101 -2.15 -11.34 -1.82
N VAL A 102 -0.94 -10.78 -1.86
CA VAL A 102 -0.66 -9.45 -2.42
C VAL A 102 0.06 -9.61 -3.75
N LEU A 103 -0.58 -9.18 -4.83
CA LEU A 103 0.01 -9.12 -6.17
C LEU A 103 0.51 -7.70 -6.41
N LEU A 104 1.77 -7.58 -6.80
CA LEU A 104 2.45 -6.30 -6.94
C LEU A 104 2.91 -6.11 -8.38
N PHE A 105 2.45 -5.01 -8.99
CA PHE A 105 2.78 -4.63 -10.35
C PHE A 105 3.28 -3.18 -10.38
N ASP A 106 4.30 -2.90 -11.18
CA ASP A 106 4.79 -1.55 -11.42
C ASP A 106 4.65 -1.14 -12.88
N PHE A 107 4.39 0.15 -13.08
CA PHE A 107 4.20 0.77 -14.37
C PHE A 107 4.88 2.15 -14.38
N ILE A 108 5.17 2.65 -15.58
CA ILE A 108 5.63 4.03 -15.76
C ILE A 108 4.50 4.86 -16.34
N ASP A 109 4.08 5.88 -15.60
CA ASP A 109 3.13 6.91 -16.01
C ASP A 109 3.64 8.27 -15.51
N LYS A 110 4.22 9.04 -16.45
CA LYS A 110 4.87 10.32 -16.16
C LYS A 110 3.86 11.38 -15.73
N ASP A 111 2.68 11.36 -16.34
CA ASP A 111 1.72 12.43 -16.25
C ASP A 111 0.75 12.21 -15.08
N ASN A 112 0.47 10.95 -14.72
CA ASN A 112 -0.43 10.61 -13.63
C ASN A 112 0.11 9.50 -12.70
N PRO A 113 1.16 9.80 -11.91
CA PRO A 113 1.67 8.86 -10.92
C PRO A 113 0.64 8.64 -9.80
N ARG A 114 0.42 7.38 -9.45
CA ARG A 114 -0.63 6.95 -8.50
C ARG A 114 -0.39 5.54 -7.98
N VAL A 115 -1.14 5.17 -6.95
CA VAL A 115 -1.31 3.78 -6.52
C VAL A 115 -2.76 3.38 -6.79
N GLU A 116 -2.97 2.31 -7.53
CA GLU A 116 -4.28 1.66 -7.61
C GLU A 116 -4.27 0.41 -6.72
N VAL A 117 -5.29 0.32 -5.86
CA VAL A 117 -5.50 -0.80 -4.95
C VAL A 117 -6.81 -1.47 -5.33
N GLU A 118 -6.76 -2.79 -5.50
CA GLU A 118 -7.96 -3.60 -5.68
C GLU A 118 -8.05 -4.63 -4.56
N LEU A 119 -9.21 -4.69 -3.90
CA LEU A 119 -9.49 -5.59 -2.79
C LEU A 119 -10.62 -6.55 -3.16
N TYR A 120 -10.35 -7.84 -3.05
CA TYR A 120 -11.27 -8.91 -3.40
C TYR A 120 -11.49 -9.84 -2.20
N PRO A 121 -12.72 -9.87 -1.65
CA PRO A 121 -13.15 -10.85 -0.65
C PRO A 121 -12.83 -12.29 -1.03
N ILE A 122 -12.09 -13.02 -0.18
CA ILE A 122 -11.77 -14.45 -0.45
C ILE A 122 -13.02 -15.33 -0.46
N SER A 123 -14.10 -14.90 0.21
CA SER A 123 -15.38 -15.60 0.17
C SER A 123 -16.04 -15.61 -1.22
N LYS A 124 -15.60 -14.72 -2.13
CA LYS A 124 -16.21 -14.50 -3.45
C LYS A 124 -15.28 -14.72 -4.62
N TYR A 125 -13.97 -14.64 -4.41
CA TYR A 125 -12.97 -14.65 -5.48
C TYR A 125 -11.82 -15.59 -5.14
N ASN A 126 -11.30 -16.24 -6.18
CA ASN A 126 -10.03 -16.96 -6.16
C ASN A 126 -9.04 -16.26 -7.09
N VAL A 127 -7.75 -16.49 -6.85
CA VAL A 127 -6.67 -16.03 -7.73
C VAL A 127 -5.79 -17.22 -8.08
N ASP A 128 -5.64 -17.46 -9.36
CA ASP A 128 -4.86 -18.56 -9.93
C ASP A 128 -3.80 -17.97 -10.87
N TYR A 129 -2.59 -18.52 -10.85
CA TYR A 129 -1.53 -18.13 -11.79
C TYR A 129 -0.83 -19.35 -12.38
N ASN A 130 -0.53 -19.27 -13.67
CA ASN A 130 0.23 -20.28 -14.40
C ASN A 130 1.53 -19.65 -14.89
N ILE A 131 2.64 -20.34 -14.67
CA ILE A 131 3.95 -19.94 -15.18
C ILE A 131 4.25 -20.82 -16.39
N THR A 132 4.22 -20.22 -17.58
CA THR A 132 4.51 -20.90 -18.84
C THR A 132 5.83 -20.40 -19.41
N LEU A 133 6.46 -21.21 -20.24
CA LEU A 133 7.59 -20.75 -21.05
C LEU A 133 7.12 -19.64 -22.00
N LYS A 134 7.96 -18.64 -22.18
CA LYS A 134 7.73 -17.54 -23.11
C LYS A 134 8.11 -18.03 -24.51
N GLU A 135 7.17 -18.04 -25.43
CA GLU A 135 7.41 -18.26 -26.87
C GLU A 135 8.15 -17.07 -27.50
#